data_AF-A0A966XNK6-F1
#
_entry.id   AF-A0A966XNK6-F1
#
_cell.length_a   1.000
_cell.length_b   1.000
_cell.length_c   1.000
_cell.angle_alpha   90.00
_cell.angle_beta   90.00
_cell.angle_gamma   90.00
#
_symmetry.space_group_name_H-M   'P 1'
#
loop_
_entity.id
_entity.type
_entity.pdbx_description
1 polymer ?
#
loop_
_entity_poly.entity_id
_entity_poly.type
_entity_poly.pdbx_seq_one_letter_code
_entity_poly.pdbx_strand_id
1 'polypeptide(L)' 'MNLRKTKYTIYGYANGHVLDVTEVKGIVAAENISAFWETTGRYSKVTFKPKNQLLVELREILKKNP' A
#
# COMPACT_ATOMS: atom_id res chain seq x y z
N MET A 1 -3.09 0.12 19.23
CA MET A 1 -2.45 -0.63 18.12
C MET A 1 -0.96 -0.28 18.10
N ASN A 2 -0.03 -1.25 18.15
CA ASN A 2 1.40 -0.94 18.11
C ASN A 2 1.85 -0.71 16.64
N LEU A 3 1.95 0.56 16.24
CA LEU A 3 2.26 0.97 14.86
C LEU A 3 3.60 0.44 14.35
N ARG A 4 4.55 0.13 15.25
CA ARG A 4 5.86 -0.46 14.90
C ARG A 4 5.79 -1.92 14.47
N LYS A 5 4.73 -2.65 14.87
CA LYS A 5 4.53 -4.06 14.50
C LYS A 5 3.52 -4.24 13.36
N THR A 6 2.84 -3.18 12.95
CA THR A 6 1.83 -3.21 11.90
C THR A 6 2.50 -3.36 10.53
N LYS A 7 1.97 -4.26 9.70
CA LYS A 7 2.42 -4.43 8.32
C LYS A 7 1.66 -3.46 7.41
N TYR A 8 2.38 -2.85 6.48
CA TYR A 8 1.85 -1.93 5.48
C TYR A 8 2.14 -2.48 4.09
N THR A 9 1.20 -2.33 3.18
CA THR A 9 1.35 -2.64 1.77
C THR A 9 1.46 -1.34 1.00
N ILE A 10 2.52 -1.21 0.21
CA ILE A 10 2.82 -0.05 -0.64
C ILE A 10 2.50 -0.45 -2.08
N TYR A 11 1.87 0.45 -2.82
CA TYR A 11 1.44 0.30 -4.19
C TYR A 11 2.04 1.42 -5.04
N GLY A 12 2.74 1.05 -6.10
CA GLY A 12 3.21 1.96 -7.14
C GLY A 12 2.30 1.83 -8.34
N TYR A 13 1.73 2.94 -8.80
CA TYR A 13 0.84 2.97 -9.96
C TYR A 13 1.53 3.65 -11.13
N ALA A 14 1.29 3.14 -12.33
CA ALA A 14 1.62 3.81 -13.59
C ALA A 14 0.39 3.80 -14.49
N ASN A 15 0.00 4.97 -15.02
CA ASN A 15 -1.17 5.12 -15.89
C ASN A 15 -2.47 4.54 -15.30
N GLY A 16 -2.64 4.67 -13.98
CA GLY A 16 -3.83 4.15 -13.27
C GLY A 16 -3.78 2.65 -12.95
N HIS A 17 -2.78 1.92 -13.42
CA HIS A 17 -2.60 0.49 -13.12
C HIS A 17 -1.56 0.28 -12.04
N VAL A 18 -1.75 -0.73 -11.19
CA VAL A 18 -0.74 -1.16 -10.22
C VAL A 18 0.42 -1.78 -10.99
N LEU A 19 1.61 -1.19 -10.85
CA LEU A 19 2.84 -1.67 -11.47
C LEU A 19 3.65 -2.53 -10.49
N ASP A 20 3.80 -2.07 -9.25
CA ASP A 20 4.57 -2.74 -8.22
C ASP A 20 3.84 -2.73 -6.87
N VAL A 21 4.04 -3.81 -6.11
CA VAL A 21 3.49 -3.96 -4.75
C VAL A 21 4.58 -4.48 -3.83
N THR A 22 4.75 -3.86 -2.67
CA THR A 22 5.67 -4.35 -1.64
C THR A 22 5.06 -4.29 -0.24
N GLU A 23 5.50 -5.16 0.66
CA GLU A 23 5.03 -5.21 2.05
C GLU A 23 6.20 -4.90 3.00
N VAL A 24 5.95 -3.99 3.95
CA VAL A 24 6.92 -3.62 4.97
C VAL A 24 6.34 -3.60 6.37
N LYS A 25 7.20 -3.70 7.37
CA LYS A 25 6.83 -3.67 8.78
C LYS A 25 7.14 -2.29 9.38
N GLY A 26 6.12 -1.68 9.97
CA GLY A 26 6.21 -0.36 10.61
C GLY A 26 5.89 0.79 9.67
N ILE A 27 5.28 1.84 10.23
CA ILE A 27 4.83 3.01 9.46
C ILE A 27 5.99 3.80 8.86
N VAL A 28 7.08 4.01 9.61
CA VAL A 28 8.25 4.78 9.17
C VAL A 28 8.90 4.15 7.92
N ALA A 29 8.99 2.81 7.87
CA ALA A 29 9.51 2.12 6.69
C ALA A 29 8.59 2.30 5.47
N ALA A 30 7.26 2.29 5.70
CA ALA A 30 6.29 2.51 4.64
C ALA A 30 6.37 3.93 4.06
N GLU A 31 6.48 4.94 4.93
CA GLU A 31 6.65 6.35 4.55
C GLU A 31 7.95 6.56 3.77
N ASN A 32 9.08 6.04 4.27
CA ASN A 32 10.38 6.19 3.62
C ASN A 32 10.41 5.56 2.22
N ILE A 33 9.87 4.35 2.07
CA ILE A 33 9.84 3.68 0.75
C ILE A 33 8.84 4.34 -0.18
N SER A 34 7.68 4.77 0.33
CA SER A 34 6.69 5.50 -0.48
C SER A 34 7.29 6.78 -1.04
N ALA A 35 7.95 7.58 -0.19
CA ALA A 35 8.61 8.81 -0.59
C ALA A 35 9.73 8.53 -1.61
N PHE A 36 10.55 7.49 -1.39
CA PHE A 36 11.56 7.09 -2.36
C PHE A 36 10.95 6.71 -3.71
N TRP A 37 9.85 5.96 -3.74
CA TRP A 37 9.18 5.60 -4.98
C TRP A 37 8.66 6.82 -5.72
N GLU A 38 8.09 7.80 -5.01
CA GLU A 38 7.62 9.06 -5.61
C GLU A 38 8.76 9.83 -6.30
N THR A 39 9.98 9.78 -5.77
CA THR A 39 11.12 10.50 -6.38
C THR A 39 11.71 9.81 -7.61
N THR A 40 11.41 8.53 -7.85
CA THR A 40 11.99 7.80 -9.00
C THR A 40 11.45 8.25 -10.36
N GLY A 41 10.30 8.94 -10.41
CA GLY A 41 9.59 9.25 -11.66
C GLY A 41 8.98 8.02 -12.37
N ARG A 42 9.15 6.81 -11.83
CA ARG A 42 8.61 5.56 -12.40
C ARG A 42 7.09 5.45 -12.21
N TYR A 43 6.57 5.99 -11.10
CA TYR A 43 5.17 5.86 -10.72
C TYR A 43 4.44 7.19 -10.88
N SER A 44 3.26 7.16 -11.49
CA SER A 44 2.35 8.31 -11.54
C SER A 44 1.69 8.59 -10.20
N LYS A 45 1.62 7.59 -9.31
CA LYS A 45 1.09 7.70 -7.95
C LYS A 45 1.69 6.60 -7.08
N VAL A 46 1.95 6.90 -5.82
CA VAL A 46 2.31 5.90 -4.80
C VAL A 46 1.32 6.01 -3.64
N THR A 47 0.92 4.89 -3.08
CA THR A 47 0.08 4.86 -1.87
C THR A 47 0.49 3.72 -0.97
N PHE A 48 0.22 3.83 0.33
CA PHE A 48 0.35 2.70 1.24
C PHE A 48 -0.87 2.58 2.15
N LYS A 49 -1.16 1.36 2.59
CA LYS A 49 -2.24 1.06 3.54
C LYS A 49 -1.82 0.03 4.58
N PRO A 50 -2.34 0.07 5.81
CA PRO A 50 -2.19 -1.03 6.75
C PRO A 50 -2.81 -2.31 6.18
N LYS A 51 -2.11 -3.44 6.29
CA LYS A 51 -2.57 -4.74 5.75
C LYS A 51 -3.95 -5.16 6.26
N ASN A 52 -4.24 -4.84 7.52
CA ASN A 52 -5.55 -5.16 8.12
C ASN A 52 -6.68 -4.37 7.45
N GLN A 53 -6.43 -3.13 7.04
CA GLN A 53 -7.42 -2.33 6.32
C GLN A 53 -7.68 -2.90 4.92
N LEU A 54 -6.64 -3.33 4.22
CA LEU A 54 -6.77 -4.00 2.92
C LEU A 54 -7.67 -5.24 3.00
N LEU A 55 -7.48 -6.07 4.01
CA LEU A 55 -8.28 -7.28 4.21
C LEU A 55 -9.76 -6.97 4.45
N VAL A 56 -10.07 -5.88 5.16
CA VAL A 56 -11.45 -5.43 5.37
C VAL A 56 -12.05 -4.94 4.06
N GLU A 57 -11.34 -4.11 3.29
CA GLU A 57 -11.81 -3.60 2.00
C GLU A 57 -12.09 -4.75 1.01
N LEU A 58 -11.21 -5.75 0.92
CA LEU A 58 -11.41 -6.93 0.06
C LEU A 58 -12.64 -7.74 0.45
N ARG A 59 -12.86 -7.95 1.75
CA ARG A 59 -14.06 -8.66 2.25
C ARG A 59 -15.34 -7.93 1.85
N GLU A 60 -15.36 -6.62 1.92
CA GLU A 60 -16.55 -5.83 1.54
C GLU A 60 -16.80 -5.84 0.02
N ILE A 61 -15.75 -5.87 -0.81
CA ILE A 61 -15.89 -6.01 -2.26
C ILE A 61 -16.47 -7.39 -2.63
N LEU A 62 -15.96 -8.46 -2.03
CA LEU A 62 -16.43 -9.83 -2.28
C LEU A 62 -17.89 -10.03 -1.85
N LYS A 63 -18.34 -9.37 -0.78
CA LYS A 63 -19.75 -9.39 -0.38
C LYS A 63 -20.67 -8.67 -1.37
N LYS A 64 -20.17 -7.64 -2.05
CA LYS A 64 -20.95 -6.83 -3.00
C LYS A 64 -21.00 -7.43 -4.40
N ASN A 65 -20.10 -8.35 -4.73
CA ASN A 65 -20.04 -9.09 -5.98
C ASN A 65 -19.89 -10.59 -5.67
N PRO A 66 -20.98 -11.29 -5.30
CA PRO A 66 -20.95 -12.71 -4.94
C PRO A 66 -20.56 -13.63 -6.11
#